data_AF-A0A8T7IZ54-F1
#
_entry.id   AF-A0A8T7IZ54-F1
#
_cell.length_a   1.000
_cell.length_b   1.000
_cell.length_c   1.000
_cell.angle_alpha   90.00
_cell.angle_beta   90.00
_cell.angle_gamma   90.00
#
_symmetry.space_group_name_H-M   'P 1'
#
loop_
_entity.id
_entity.type
_entity.pdbx_description
1 polymer ?
#
loop_
_entity_poly.entity_id
_entity_poly.type
_entity_poly.pdbx_seq_one_letter_code
_entity_poly.pdbx_strand_id
1 'polypeptide(L)'
;MYKWISSGVAAFVVLMFILAQYWSSMPDTFNVEQVSVQQAESLNTAPVTGFTTVNTLIEVSNQLLDKPGGYLSNDIMPPSIFLDNMPAFEFGALEMIRDMALALRKDFSRSQSQSQENPYLKIAQPQFNIDHKSWAWPSAESEYKKAIDALTSYRNSLADQGQSNAQFYARADNLKDWLNEVEKRLGSLSQRLSASVGQERLNT
;
A
#
# COMPACT_ATOMS: atom_id res chain seq x y z
N MET A 1 48.74 -9.15 2.53
CA MET A 1 47.48 -9.52 3.20
C MET A 1 46.53 -8.32 3.30
N TYR A 2 46.95 -7.19 3.90
CA TYR A 2 46.13 -5.98 4.03
C TYR A 2 45.55 -5.42 2.72
N LYS A 3 46.31 -5.42 1.62
CA LYS A 3 45.82 -4.94 0.30
C LYS A 3 44.65 -5.75 -0.26
N TRP A 4 44.62 -7.06 -0.01
CA TRP A 4 43.52 -7.93 -0.45
C TRP A 4 42.29 -7.75 0.42
N ILE A 5 42.48 -7.58 1.73
CA ILE A 5 41.39 -7.28 2.67
C ILE A 5 40.77 -5.91 2.34
N SER A 6 41.57 -4.87 2.11
CA SER A 6 41.07 -3.55 1.76
C SER A 6 40.34 -3.54 0.41
N SER A 7 40.85 -4.30 -0.58
CA SER A 7 40.19 -4.44 -1.88
C SER A 7 38.85 -5.17 -1.75
N GLY A 8 38.76 -6.20 -0.89
CA GLY A 8 37.51 -6.92 -0.62
C GLY A 8 36.46 -6.06 0.07
N VAL A 9 36.86 -5.28 1.08
CA VAL A 9 35.96 -4.32 1.76
C VAL A 9 35.47 -3.26 0.79
N ALA A 10 36.35 -2.69 -0.04
CA ALA A 10 35.95 -1.71 -1.05
C ALA A 10 34.94 -2.29 -2.06
N ALA A 11 35.17 -3.51 -2.55
CA ALA A 11 34.24 -4.19 -3.45
C ALA A 11 32.88 -4.44 -2.79
N PHE A 12 32.86 -4.84 -1.51
CA PHE A 12 31.63 -5.03 -0.75
C PHE A 12 30.84 -3.73 -0.59
N VAL A 13 31.51 -2.61 -0.27
CA VAL A 13 30.86 -1.29 -0.15
C VAL A 13 30.28 -0.84 -1.49
N VAL A 14 31.00 -1.03 -2.59
CA VAL A 14 30.49 -0.71 -3.94
C VAL A 14 29.27 -1.57 -4.27
N LEU A 15 29.29 -2.87 -3.95
CA LEU A 15 28.13 -3.75 -4.13
C LEU A 15 26.92 -3.26 -3.31
N MET A 16 27.11 -2.91 -2.04
CA MET A 16 26.06 -2.37 -1.18
C MET A 16 25.48 -1.07 -1.73
N PHE A 17 26.32 -0.19 -2.30
CA PHE A 17 25.86 1.06 -2.92
C PHE A 17 25.03 0.81 -4.18
N ILE A 18 25.44 -0.14 -5.03
CA ILE A 18 24.67 -0.51 -6.23
C ILE A 18 23.32 -1.11 -5.83
N LEU A 19 23.28 -1.98 -4.81
CA LEU A 19 22.04 -2.54 -4.29
C LEU A 19 21.14 -1.47 -3.66
N ALA A 20 21.70 -0.56 -2.87
CA ALA A 20 20.97 0.59 -2.31
C ALA A 20 20.29 1.42 -3.40
N GLN A 21 21.01 1.71 -4.48
CA GLN A 21 20.48 2.46 -5.61
C GLN A 21 19.36 1.69 -6.31
N TYR A 22 19.56 0.39 -6.54
CA TYR A 22 18.55 -0.46 -7.18
C TYR A 22 17.26 -0.55 -6.35
N TRP A 23 17.37 -0.80 -5.04
CA TRP A 23 16.23 -0.89 -4.11
C TRP A 23 15.53 0.45 -3.86
N SER A 24 16.19 1.56 -4.18
CA SER A 24 15.60 2.91 -4.11
C SER A 24 14.79 3.29 -5.36
N SER A 25 14.68 2.41 -6.35
CA SER A 25 13.91 2.65 -7.56
C SER A 25 12.41 2.55 -7.27
N MET A 26 11.65 3.61 -7.58
CA MET A 26 10.20 3.61 -7.41
C MET A 26 9.53 2.63 -8.40
N PRO A 27 8.42 1.97 -8.01
CA PRO A 27 7.62 1.18 -8.93
C PRO A 27 7.08 2.03 -10.09
N ASP A 28 6.95 1.40 -11.26
CA ASP A 28 6.37 2.04 -12.44
C ASP A 28 4.88 2.32 -12.25
N THR A 29 4.40 3.42 -12.83
CA THR A 29 2.96 3.70 -12.89
C THR A 29 2.27 2.77 -13.87
N PHE A 30 1.03 2.38 -13.57
CA PHE A 30 0.23 1.53 -14.46
C PHE A 30 -1.09 2.20 -14.86
N ASN A 31 -1.64 1.77 -15.99
CA ASN A 31 -2.97 2.20 -16.42
C ASN A 31 -4.05 1.40 -15.68
N VAL A 32 -4.80 2.09 -14.82
CA VAL A 32 -5.85 1.51 -13.97
C VAL A 32 -6.96 0.80 -14.75
N GLU A 33 -7.39 1.38 -15.87
CA GLU A 33 -8.44 0.81 -16.73
C GLU A 33 -7.94 -0.46 -17.40
N GLN A 34 -6.76 -0.40 -18.02
CA GLN A 34 -6.17 -1.54 -18.73
C GLN A 34 -5.95 -2.73 -17.80
N VAL A 35 -5.34 -2.52 -16.63
CA VAL A 35 -5.08 -3.60 -15.65
C VAL A 35 -6.39 -4.20 -15.14
N SER A 36 -7.42 -3.38 -14.94
CA SER A 36 -8.73 -3.88 -14.48
C SER A 36 -9.47 -4.67 -15.55
N VAL A 37 -9.41 -4.24 -16.81
CA VAL A 37 -9.99 -4.98 -17.94
C VAL A 37 -9.29 -6.32 -18.13
N GLN A 38 -7.95 -6.35 -18.14
CA GLN A 38 -7.18 -7.59 -18.24
C GLN A 38 -7.50 -8.56 -17.09
N GLN A 39 -7.64 -8.03 -15.86
CA GLN A 39 -8.01 -8.85 -14.72
C GLN A 39 -9.45 -9.40 -14.83
N ALA A 40 -10.41 -8.60 -15.32
CA ALA A 40 -11.78 -9.05 -15.54
C ALA A 40 -11.85 -10.15 -16.63
N GLU A 41 -11.12 -9.97 -17.74
CA GLU A 41 -10.99 -10.96 -18.81
C GLU A 41 -10.41 -12.28 -18.31
N SER A 42 -9.33 -12.25 -17.53
CA SER A 42 -8.73 -13.47 -16.96
C SER A 42 -9.64 -14.20 -15.98
N LEU A 43 -10.56 -13.49 -15.32
CA LEU A 43 -11.58 -14.08 -14.45
C LEU A 43 -12.84 -14.52 -15.22
N ASN A 44 -12.92 -14.25 -16.53
CA ASN A 44 -14.13 -14.42 -17.34
C ASN A 44 -15.36 -13.72 -16.74
N THR A 45 -15.17 -12.54 -16.15
CA THR A 45 -16.24 -11.74 -15.55
C THR A 45 -16.36 -10.37 -16.21
N ALA A 46 -17.57 -9.79 -16.19
CA ALA A 46 -17.74 -8.40 -16.57
C ALA A 46 -17.31 -7.50 -15.39
N PRO A 47 -16.58 -6.39 -15.64
CA PRO A 47 -16.22 -5.47 -14.58
C PRO A 47 -17.48 -4.84 -13.96
N VAL A 48 -17.73 -5.17 -12.70
CA VAL A 48 -18.84 -4.62 -11.91
C VAL A 48 -18.43 -3.33 -11.21
N THR A 49 -19.42 -2.56 -10.74
CA THR A 49 -19.17 -1.37 -9.91
C THR A 49 -18.26 -1.69 -8.74
N GLY A 50 -17.21 -0.89 -8.55
CA GLY A 50 -16.21 -1.08 -7.48
C GLY A 50 -15.08 -2.05 -7.80
N PHE A 51 -15.20 -2.88 -8.85
CA PHE A 51 -14.17 -3.83 -9.25
C PHE A 51 -12.82 -3.11 -9.50
N THR A 52 -12.83 -2.06 -10.31
CA THR A 52 -11.66 -1.25 -10.63
C THR A 52 -10.99 -0.67 -9.38
N THR A 53 -11.78 -0.14 -8.44
CA THR A 53 -11.25 0.43 -7.18
C THR A 53 -10.54 -0.63 -6.35
N VAL A 54 -11.19 -1.78 -6.14
CA VAL A 54 -10.61 -2.87 -5.34
C VAL A 54 -9.40 -3.48 -6.04
N ASN A 55 -9.48 -3.66 -7.36
CA ASN A 55 -8.38 -4.18 -8.17
C ASN A 55 -7.15 -3.27 -8.14
N THR A 56 -7.37 -1.95 -8.22
CA THR A 56 -6.29 -0.96 -8.11
C THR A 56 -5.65 -1.01 -6.73
N LEU A 57 -6.45 -1.15 -5.66
CA LEU A 57 -5.93 -1.28 -4.31
C LEU A 57 -5.07 -2.54 -4.13
N ILE A 58 -5.51 -3.67 -4.70
CA ILE A 58 -4.76 -4.93 -4.73
C ILE A 58 -3.43 -4.72 -5.46
N GLU A 59 -3.46 -4.11 -6.65
CA GLU A 59 -2.27 -3.89 -7.47
C GLU A 59 -1.25 -2.97 -6.78
N VAL A 60 -1.70 -1.85 -6.21
CA VAL A 60 -0.83 -0.94 -5.43
C VAL A 60 -0.23 -1.67 -4.21
N SER A 61 -1.01 -2.52 -3.56
CA SER A 61 -0.53 -3.30 -2.40
C SER A 61 0.49 -4.37 -2.81
N ASN A 62 0.29 -5.04 -3.95
CA ASN A 62 1.26 -5.98 -4.51
C ASN A 62 2.54 -5.27 -4.90
N GLN A 63 2.46 -4.17 -5.65
CA GLN A 63 3.64 -3.40 -6.06
C GLN A 63 4.43 -2.86 -4.86
N LEU A 64 3.75 -2.52 -3.76
CA LEU A 64 4.42 -2.11 -2.52
C LEU A 64 5.28 -3.24 -1.92
N LEU A 65 4.85 -4.50 -2.03
CA LEU A 65 5.57 -5.67 -1.52
C LEU A 65 6.58 -6.24 -2.51
N ASP A 66 6.25 -6.25 -3.81
CA ASP A 66 7.01 -6.94 -4.86
C ASP A 66 8.06 -6.06 -5.56
N LYS A 67 8.17 -4.78 -5.17
CA LYS A 67 9.17 -3.86 -5.72
C LYS A 67 10.61 -4.34 -5.49
N PRO A 68 11.61 -3.78 -6.21
CA PRO A 68 13.02 -4.12 -6.00
C PRO A 68 13.44 -4.02 -4.53
N GLY A 69 13.93 -5.13 -3.99
CA GLY A 69 14.34 -5.24 -2.58
C GLY A 69 13.24 -5.68 -1.62
N GLY A 70 11.99 -5.85 -2.08
CA GLY A 70 10.87 -6.21 -1.22
C GLY A 70 10.39 -5.02 -0.38
N TYR A 71 9.73 -5.31 0.75
CA TYR A 71 9.28 -4.28 1.67
C TYR A 71 10.40 -3.92 2.66
N LEU A 72 10.96 -2.71 2.55
CA LEU A 72 12.22 -2.34 3.23
C LEU A 72 11.99 -1.73 4.61
N SER A 73 10.79 -1.24 4.91
CA SER A 73 10.48 -0.54 6.17
C SER A 73 10.66 -1.40 7.42
N ASN A 74 10.58 -2.73 7.30
CA ASN A 74 10.81 -3.67 8.39
C ASN A 74 12.15 -4.42 8.25
N ASP A 75 13.02 -4.05 7.32
CA ASP A 75 14.31 -4.70 7.17
C ASP A 75 15.27 -4.38 8.31
N ILE A 76 16.10 -5.37 8.66
CA ILE A 76 17.14 -5.27 9.69
C ILE A 76 18.56 -5.49 9.15
N MET A 77 18.73 -5.59 7.82
CA MET A 77 20.03 -5.85 7.18
C MET A 77 20.44 -4.72 6.22
N PRO A 78 21.75 -4.42 6.06
CA PRO A 78 22.21 -3.54 5.00
C PRO A 78 21.92 -4.08 3.60
N PRO A 79 21.74 -3.21 2.57
CA PRO A 79 21.82 -1.75 2.64
C PRO A 79 20.55 -1.01 3.10
N SER A 80 19.41 -1.69 3.28
CA SER A 80 18.12 -1.03 3.49
C SER A 80 18.03 -0.18 4.76
N ILE A 81 18.76 -0.53 5.82
CA ILE A 81 18.86 0.28 7.06
C ILE A 81 19.39 1.71 6.79
N PHE A 82 20.16 1.90 5.71
CA PHE A 82 20.73 3.20 5.35
C PHE A 82 19.84 3.99 4.37
N LEU A 83 18.75 3.40 3.89
CA LEU A 83 17.81 4.05 2.97
C LEU A 83 16.72 4.77 3.76
N ASP A 84 16.42 6.01 3.36
CA ASP A 84 15.38 6.84 3.97
C ASP A 84 14.18 7.05 3.03
N ASN A 85 14.45 7.33 1.76
CA ASN A 85 13.44 7.71 0.78
C ASN A 85 12.45 6.59 0.47
N MET A 86 12.93 5.36 0.24
CA MET A 86 12.06 4.24 -0.10
C MET A 86 11.19 3.80 1.09
N PRO A 87 11.71 3.62 2.33
CA PRO A 87 10.86 3.39 3.49
C PRO A 87 9.85 4.52 3.76
N ALA A 88 10.21 5.78 3.50
CA ALA A 88 9.26 6.89 3.61
C ALA A 88 8.14 6.83 2.55
N PHE A 89 8.49 6.48 1.30
CA PHE A 89 7.52 6.22 0.23
C PHE A 89 6.58 5.06 0.60
N GLU A 90 7.13 3.96 1.09
CA GLU A 90 6.35 2.79 1.52
C GLU A 90 5.32 3.14 2.58
N PHE A 91 5.73 3.90 3.60
CA PHE A 91 4.82 4.34 4.64
C PHE A 91 3.69 5.24 4.09
N GLY A 92 4.01 6.14 3.16
CA GLY A 92 3.01 6.97 2.49
C GLY A 92 1.99 6.15 1.69
N ALA A 93 2.46 5.20 0.90
CA ALA A 93 1.61 4.28 0.14
C ALA A 93 0.75 3.40 1.06
N LEU A 94 1.34 2.88 2.14
CA LEU A 94 0.64 2.06 3.12
C LEU A 94 -0.48 2.82 3.83
N GLU A 95 -0.27 4.08 4.20
CA GLU A 95 -1.32 4.90 4.80
C GLU A 95 -2.50 5.13 3.85
N MET A 96 -2.23 5.32 2.55
CA MET A 96 -3.27 5.39 1.51
C MET A 96 -4.05 4.07 1.40
N ILE A 97 -3.33 2.93 1.44
CA ILE A 97 -3.94 1.58 1.42
C ILE A 97 -4.84 1.40 2.63
N ARG A 98 -4.38 1.78 3.83
CA ARG A 98 -5.13 1.69 5.09
C ARG A 98 -6.44 2.48 5.05
N ASP A 99 -6.38 3.71 4.54
CA ASP A 99 -7.57 4.57 4.42
C ASP A 99 -8.59 3.99 3.45
N MET A 100 -8.14 3.56 2.27
CA MET A 100 -9.06 2.95 1.30
C MET A 100 -9.63 1.63 1.83
N ALA A 101 -8.83 0.78 2.47
CA ALA A 101 -9.31 -0.45 3.08
C ALA A 101 -10.36 -0.18 4.19
N LEU A 102 -10.17 0.89 4.96
CA LEU A 102 -11.15 1.35 5.95
C LEU A 102 -12.44 1.85 5.29
N ALA A 103 -12.34 2.70 4.27
CA ALA A 103 -13.50 3.20 3.53
C ALA A 103 -14.29 2.05 2.86
N LEU A 104 -13.59 1.07 2.29
CA LEU A 104 -14.19 -0.15 1.76
C LEU A 104 -14.98 -0.90 2.85
N ARG A 105 -14.35 -1.16 4.00
CA ARG A 105 -14.96 -1.92 5.10
C ARG A 105 -16.15 -1.20 5.73
N LYS A 106 -16.05 0.12 5.93
CA LYS A 106 -17.01 0.90 6.69
C LYS A 106 -18.17 1.41 5.85
N ASP A 107 -17.90 1.82 4.62
CA ASP A 107 -18.81 2.66 3.83
C ASP A 107 -19.12 2.06 2.45
N PHE A 108 -18.12 1.74 1.61
CA PHE A 108 -18.39 1.28 0.25
C PHE A 108 -18.96 -0.13 0.17
N SER A 109 -18.72 -1.02 1.13
CA SER A 109 -19.31 -2.37 1.12
C SER A 109 -20.67 -2.48 1.81
N ARG A 110 -21.19 -1.36 2.35
CA ARG A 110 -22.34 -1.34 3.26
C ARG A 110 -23.41 -0.37 2.75
N SER A 111 -24.67 -0.82 2.74
CA SER A 111 -25.80 0.04 2.33
C SER A 111 -26.10 1.10 3.38
N GLN A 112 -25.86 0.76 4.64
CA GLN A 112 -26.07 1.60 5.82
C GLN A 112 -25.00 1.27 6.87
N SER A 113 -24.69 2.23 7.75
CA SER A 113 -23.66 2.11 8.81
C SER A 113 -23.91 0.99 9.84
N GLN A 114 -25.10 0.38 9.85
CA GLN A 114 -25.51 -0.73 10.73
C GLN A 114 -25.60 -2.09 9.99
N SER A 115 -25.36 -2.14 8.68
CA SER A 115 -25.41 -3.39 7.91
C SER A 115 -24.24 -4.33 8.27
N GLN A 116 -24.35 -5.63 8.01
CA GLN A 116 -23.25 -6.56 8.33
C GLN A 116 -21.98 -6.20 7.54
N GLU A 117 -20.82 -6.22 8.22
CA GLU A 117 -19.54 -6.01 7.56
C GLU A 117 -19.21 -7.18 6.62
N ASN A 118 -18.62 -6.88 5.46
CA ASN A 118 -18.16 -7.94 4.57
C ASN A 118 -17.04 -8.78 5.25
N PRO A 119 -17.13 -10.12 5.24
CA PRO A 119 -16.20 -10.98 5.98
C PRO A 119 -14.75 -10.85 5.49
N TYR A 120 -14.53 -10.60 4.21
CA TYR A 120 -13.19 -10.42 3.66
C TYR A 120 -12.59 -9.07 4.06
N LEU A 121 -13.37 -7.99 4.01
CA LEU A 121 -12.89 -6.65 4.42
C LEU A 121 -12.66 -6.54 5.92
N LYS A 122 -13.41 -7.31 6.71
CA LYS A 122 -13.16 -7.50 8.15
C LYS A 122 -11.80 -8.13 8.43
N ILE A 123 -11.26 -8.90 7.49
CA ILE A 123 -9.89 -9.46 7.53
C ILE A 123 -8.90 -8.49 6.86
N ALA A 124 -9.18 -7.89 5.71
CA ALA A 124 -8.19 -7.08 5.03
C ALA A 124 -7.75 -5.85 5.85
N GLN A 125 -8.71 -5.13 6.44
CA GLN A 125 -8.43 -3.84 7.06
C GLN A 125 -7.54 -3.93 8.32
N PRO A 126 -7.78 -4.84 9.29
CA PRO A 126 -6.88 -4.95 10.45
C PRO A 126 -5.46 -5.38 10.07
N GLN A 127 -5.32 -6.23 9.07
CA GLN A 127 -4.03 -6.78 8.62
C GLN A 127 -3.13 -5.69 8.03
N PHE A 128 -3.69 -4.74 7.27
CA PHE A 128 -2.92 -3.56 6.83
C PHE A 128 -2.48 -2.65 7.99
N ASN A 129 -3.13 -2.70 9.16
CA ASN A 129 -2.77 -1.89 10.33
C ASN A 129 -1.73 -2.52 11.25
N ILE A 130 -1.19 -3.68 10.91
CA ILE A 130 -0.02 -4.23 11.60
C ILE A 130 1.15 -3.25 11.47
N ASP A 131 1.94 -3.15 12.53
CA ASP A 131 3.10 -2.24 12.58
C ASP A 131 3.98 -2.48 11.35
N HIS A 132 4.19 -1.39 10.61
CA HIS A 132 4.90 -1.37 9.35
C HIS A 132 6.40 -1.61 9.50
N LYS A 133 6.91 -1.62 10.73
CA LYS A 133 8.30 -1.98 11.08
C LYS A 133 8.42 -3.37 11.68
N SER A 134 7.32 -4.13 11.77
CA SER A 134 7.35 -5.49 12.33
C SER A 134 8.08 -6.44 11.39
N TRP A 135 9.32 -6.78 11.76
CA TRP A 135 10.16 -7.73 11.02
C TRP A 135 9.92 -9.18 11.45
N ALA A 136 9.58 -9.38 12.73
CA ALA A 136 9.34 -10.68 13.35
C ALA A 136 7.84 -11.02 13.40
N TRP A 137 7.50 -12.23 13.84
CA TRP A 137 6.11 -12.72 13.81
C TRP A 137 5.16 -11.90 14.73
N PRO A 138 4.03 -11.39 14.21
CA PRO A 138 3.61 -11.38 12.80
C PRO A 138 4.37 -10.31 11.98
N SER A 139 5.00 -10.71 10.88
CA SER A 139 5.74 -9.77 10.04
C SER A 139 4.79 -8.94 9.19
N ALA A 140 5.15 -7.67 8.95
CA ALA A 140 4.36 -6.73 8.16
C ALA A 140 3.99 -7.32 6.78
N GLU A 141 4.98 -7.82 6.04
CA GLU A 141 4.79 -8.43 4.72
C GLU A 141 3.79 -9.59 4.73
N SER A 142 3.88 -10.49 5.72
CA SER A 142 3.00 -11.66 5.83
C SER A 142 1.56 -11.25 6.10
N GLU A 143 1.35 -10.25 6.96
CA GLU A 143 0.02 -9.74 7.25
C GLU A 143 -0.54 -8.93 6.08
N TYR A 144 0.28 -8.14 5.38
CA TYR A 144 -0.15 -7.41 4.19
C TYR A 144 -0.53 -8.36 3.05
N LYS A 145 0.19 -9.48 2.88
CA LYS A 145 -0.18 -10.53 1.94
C LYS A 145 -1.54 -11.15 2.28
N LYS A 146 -1.81 -11.44 3.56
CA LYS A 146 -3.14 -11.90 4.00
C LYS A 146 -4.23 -10.87 3.70
N ALA A 147 -3.92 -9.59 3.84
CA ALA A 147 -4.85 -8.53 3.50
C ALA A 147 -5.17 -8.49 2.00
N ILE A 148 -4.14 -8.63 1.16
CA ILE A 148 -4.26 -8.71 -0.30
C ILE A 148 -5.08 -9.92 -0.73
N ASP A 149 -4.85 -11.09 -0.13
CA ASP A 149 -5.62 -12.31 -0.40
C ASP A 149 -7.11 -12.13 -0.05
N ALA A 150 -7.39 -11.46 1.07
CA ALA A 150 -8.74 -11.11 1.47
C ALA A 150 -9.38 -10.08 0.53
N LEU A 151 -8.67 -9.03 0.12
CA LEU A 151 -9.15 -8.09 -0.90
C LEU A 151 -9.43 -8.77 -2.24
N THR A 152 -8.60 -9.72 -2.64
CA THR A 152 -8.78 -10.53 -3.85
C THR A 152 -10.06 -11.36 -3.76
N SER A 153 -10.33 -11.95 -2.61
CA SER A 153 -11.58 -12.68 -2.34
C SER A 153 -12.79 -11.74 -2.38
N TYR A 154 -12.68 -10.53 -1.84
CA TYR A 154 -13.72 -9.50 -1.96
C TYR A 154 -13.98 -9.10 -3.41
N ARG A 155 -12.94 -8.78 -4.19
CA ARG A 155 -13.04 -8.44 -5.62
C ARG A 155 -13.72 -9.55 -6.42
N ASN A 156 -13.29 -10.80 -6.21
CA ASN A 156 -13.83 -11.94 -6.94
C ASN A 156 -15.32 -12.17 -6.58
N SER A 157 -15.70 -12.01 -5.31
CA SER A 157 -17.10 -12.12 -4.88
C SER A 157 -17.98 -10.95 -5.35
N LEU A 158 -17.43 -9.77 -5.64
CA LEU A 158 -18.17 -8.70 -6.32
C LEU A 158 -18.54 -9.10 -7.75
N ALA A 159 -17.64 -9.78 -8.45
CA ALA A 159 -17.81 -10.17 -9.84
C ALA A 159 -18.61 -11.46 -10.05
N ASP A 160 -18.87 -12.23 -8.98
CA ASP A 160 -19.61 -13.48 -9.03
C ASP A 160 -21.13 -13.23 -9.14
N GLN A 161 -21.70 -13.59 -10.30
CA GLN A 161 -23.13 -13.45 -10.59
C GLN A 161 -23.99 -14.52 -9.87
N GLY A 162 -23.39 -15.61 -9.39
CA GLY A 162 -24.08 -16.75 -8.78
C GLY A 162 -24.16 -16.70 -7.25
N GLN A 163 -23.27 -15.97 -6.58
CA GLN A 163 -23.21 -15.84 -5.11
C GLN A 163 -22.98 -14.39 -4.68
N SER A 164 -23.99 -13.53 -4.87
CA SER A 164 -23.95 -12.09 -4.60
C SER A 164 -23.95 -11.72 -3.10
N ASN A 165 -22.96 -12.21 -2.33
CA ASN A 165 -22.77 -11.87 -0.91
C ASN A 165 -21.87 -10.66 -0.69
N ALA A 166 -21.20 -10.16 -1.74
CA ALA A 166 -20.43 -8.92 -1.70
C ALA A 166 -21.15 -7.84 -2.50
N GLN A 167 -21.12 -6.61 -2.01
CA GLN A 167 -21.71 -5.44 -2.66
C GLN A 167 -20.72 -4.28 -2.62
N PHE A 168 -20.83 -3.39 -3.60
CA PHE A 168 -20.15 -2.10 -3.63
C PHE A 168 -21.15 -0.99 -3.91
N TYR A 169 -21.32 -0.08 -2.96
CA TYR A 169 -22.26 1.04 -3.02
C TYR A 169 -21.53 2.30 -3.49
N ALA A 170 -21.61 2.58 -4.78
CA ALA A 170 -21.07 3.79 -5.41
C ALA A 170 -21.92 5.04 -5.12
N ARG A 171 -22.10 5.36 -3.83
CA ARG A 171 -22.86 6.53 -3.38
C ARG A 171 -21.93 7.74 -3.24
N ALA A 172 -22.46 8.93 -3.55
CA ALA A 172 -21.70 10.16 -3.51
C ALA A 172 -21.28 10.57 -2.08
N ASP A 173 -22.07 10.23 -1.06
CA ASP A 173 -21.73 10.44 0.35
C ASP A 173 -20.52 9.60 0.77
N ASN A 174 -20.50 8.30 0.43
CA ASN A 174 -19.34 7.42 0.65
C ASN A 174 -18.06 7.99 0.00
N LEU A 175 -18.17 8.44 -1.25
CA LEU A 175 -17.05 9.06 -1.98
C LEU A 175 -16.57 10.34 -1.28
N LYS A 176 -17.49 11.21 -0.89
CA LYS A 176 -17.18 12.44 -0.15
C LYS A 176 -16.47 12.14 1.17
N ASP A 177 -16.96 11.17 1.92
CA ASP A 177 -16.38 10.83 3.23
C ASP A 177 -14.94 10.32 3.08
N TRP A 178 -14.68 9.45 2.10
CA TRP A 178 -13.31 9.02 1.80
C TRP A 178 -12.42 10.19 1.34
N LEU A 179 -12.91 11.06 0.46
CA LEU A 179 -12.14 12.23 0.01
C LEU A 179 -11.81 13.21 1.16
N ASN A 180 -12.71 13.36 2.14
CA ASN A 180 -12.43 14.16 3.34
C ASN A 180 -11.30 13.56 4.19
N GLU A 181 -11.20 12.23 4.29
CA GLU A 181 -10.08 11.59 4.98
C GLU A 181 -8.76 11.80 4.22
N VAL A 182 -8.78 11.68 2.89
CA VAL A 182 -7.62 12.00 2.04
C VAL A 182 -7.19 13.47 2.22
N GLU A 183 -8.14 14.41 2.25
CA GLU A 183 -7.87 15.84 2.46
C GLU A 183 -7.18 16.08 3.81
N LYS A 184 -7.72 15.52 4.90
CA LYS A 184 -7.11 15.65 6.24
C LYS A 184 -5.68 15.12 6.25
N ARG A 185 -5.44 13.97 5.60
CA ARG A 185 -4.12 13.35 5.54
C ARG A 185 -3.13 14.22 4.77
N LEU A 186 -3.51 14.72 3.59
CA LEU A 186 -2.68 15.64 2.81
C LEU A 186 -2.41 16.94 3.56
N GLY A 187 -3.40 17.49 4.27
CA GLY A 187 -3.22 18.64 5.15
C GLY A 187 -2.18 18.39 6.25
N SER A 188 -2.24 17.23 6.91
CA SER A 188 -1.25 16.85 7.93
C SER A 188 0.18 16.70 7.37
N LEU A 189 0.31 16.14 6.16
CA LEU A 189 1.58 16.01 5.45
C LEU A 189 2.14 17.39 5.06
N SER A 190 1.30 18.27 4.50
CA SER A 190 1.68 19.64 4.17
C SER A 190 2.19 20.39 5.41
N GLN A 191 1.52 20.26 6.56
CA GLN A 191 1.96 20.91 7.79
C GLN A 191 3.33 20.41 8.27
N ARG A 192 3.56 19.10 8.21
CA ARG A 192 4.85 18.48 8.58
C ARG A 192 5.98 18.92 7.65
N LEU A 193 5.73 18.96 6.34
CA LEU A 193 6.69 19.43 5.34
C LEU A 193 7.03 20.91 5.56
N SER A 194 6.03 21.77 5.77
CA SER A 194 6.24 23.18 6.07
C SER A 194 7.03 23.41 7.36
N ALA A 195 6.81 22.59 8.40
CA ALA A 195 7.58 22.67 9.64
C ALA A 195 9.02 22.15 9.51
N SER A 196 9.30 21.30 8.51
CA SER A 196 10.63 20.76 8.23
C SER A 196 11.56 21.77 7.55
N VAL A 197 11.02 22.82 6.92
CA VAL A 197 11.80 23.93 6.40
C VAL A 197 11.90 24.98 7.51
N GLY A 198 13.11 25.23 8.02
CA GLY A 198 13.31 26.20 9.11
C GLY A 198 12.68 27.54 8.76
N GLN A 199 11.79 28.05 9.61
CA GLN A 199 11.30 29.42 9.47
C GLN A 199 12.47 30.38 9.70
N GLU A 200 12.85 31.13 8.66
CA GLU A 200 13.80 32.23 8.79
C GLU A 200 13.14 33.28 9.70
N ARG A 201 13.48 33.25 11.00
CA ARG A 201 13.06 34.29 11.94
C ARG A 201 13.81 35.57 11.55
N LEU A 202 13.15 36.42 10.77
CA LEU A 202 13.54 37.82 10.65
C LEU A 202 13.32 38.47 12.03
N ASN A 203 14.38 38.50 12.84
CA ASN A 203 14.40 39.30 14.05
C ASN A 203 14.39 40.77 13.63
N THR A 204 13.24 41.44 13.76
CA THR A 204 13.14 42.91 13.80
C THR A 204 13.22 43.41 15.22
#